data_AF-A0A2T5JJX9-F1
#
_entry.id   AF-A0A2T5JJX9-F1
#
_cell.length_a   1.000
_cell.length_b   1.000
_cell.length_c   1.000
_cell.angle_alpha   90.00
_cell.angle_beta   90.00
_cell.angle_gamma   90.00
#
_symmetry.space_group_name_H-M   'P 1'
#
loop_
_entity.id
_entity.type
_entity.pdbx_description
1 polymer ?
#
loop_
_entity_poly.entity_id
_entity_poly.type
_entity_poly.pdbx_seq_one_letter_code
_entity_poly.pdbx_strand_id
1 'polypeptide(L)'
;MMTKRRVRREFDTRFKLEVVRMVRDQGLPLVTCRSMDGETVVRRWVKQFETELSGQPGIGKPLTVEQQRIRQRETENWQLRMDNDLLKKASAFFAPELK
;
A
#
# COMPACT_ATOMS: atom_id res chain seq x y z
N MET A 1 22.72 24.98 10.33
CA MET A 1 22.76 23.72 11.10
C MET A 1 22.17 22.60 10.25
N MET A 2 22.96 21.63 9.79
CA MET A 2 22.44 20.49 9.02
C MET A 2 21.87 19.44 9.98
N THR A 3 20.55 19.26 9.98
CA THR A 3 19.87 18.25 10.79
C THR A 3 20.21 16.86 10.23
N LYS A 4 20.85 16.01 11.04
CA LYS A 4 21.17 14.62 10.69
C LYS A 4 19.85 13.89 10.40
N ARG A 5 19.62 13.51 9.13
CA ARG A 5 18.43 12.78 8.69
C ARG A 5 18.40 11.43 9.42
N ARG A 6 17.40 11.23 10.30
CA ARG A 6 17.21 9.94 10.99
C ARG A 6 16.87 8.87 9.96
N VAL A 7 17.55 7.72 10.07
CA VAL A 7 17.23 6.52 9.28
C VAL A 7 15.80 6.11 9.58
N ARG A 8 15.01 5.88 8.52
CA ARG A 8 13.61 5.50 8.64
C ARG A 8 13.55 4.04 9.12
N ARG A 9 12.84 3.80 10.23
CA ARG A 9 12.57 2.43 10.70
C ARG A 9 11.61 1.76 9.73
N GLU A 10 11.94 0.54 9.34
CA GLU A 10 11.06 -0.33 8.57
C GLU A 10 10.41 -1.35 9.50
N PHE A 11 9.14 -1.61 9.25
CA PHE A 11 8.34 -2.53 10.04
C PHE A 11 7.65 -3.51 9.11
N ASP A 12 7.66 -4.77 9.50
CA ASP A 12 6.96 -5.81 8.76
C ASP A 12 5.44 -5.57 8.78
N THR A 13 4.78 -5.98 7.70
CA THR A 13 3.33 -5.78 7.53
C THR A 13 2.54 -6.60 8.54
N ARG A 14 3.00 -7.81 8.89
CA ARG A 14 2.34 -8.65 9.90
C ARG A 14 2.38 -8.00 11.27
N PHE A 15 3.54 -7.49 11.65
CA PHE A 15 3.73 -6.78 12.91
C PHE A 15 2.83 -5.53 12.99
N LYS A 16 2.74 -4.73 11.92
CA LYS A 16 1.82 -3.58 11.88
C LYS A 16 0.37 -4.00 12.07
N LEU A 17 -0.07 -5.08 11.41
CA LEU A 17 -1.44 -5.59 11.54
C LEU A 17 -1.73 -6.07 12.97
N GLU A 18 -0.80 -6.79 13.58
CA GLU A 18 -0.96 -7.26 14.96
C GLU A 18 -1.14 -6.09 15.93
N VAL A 19 -0.27 -5.07 15.83
CA VAL A 19 -0.37 -3.85 16.65
C VAL A 19 -1.69 -3.12 16.43
N VAL A 20 -2.13 -2.98 15.17
CA VAL A 20 -3.42 -2.34 14.86
C VAL A 20 -4.59 -3.12 15.45
N ARG A 21 -4.58 -4.45 15.37
CA ARG A 21 -5.63 -5.31 15.96
C ARG A 21 -5.63 -5.24 17.47
N MET A 22 -4.45 -5.23 18.11
CA MET A 22 -4.33 -5.03 19.55
C MET A 22 -4.94 -3.70 20.01
N VAL A 23 -4.65 -2.61 19.32
CA VAL A 23 -5.18 -1.28 19.67
C VAL A 23 -6.69 -1.19 19.41
N ARG A 24 -7.16 -1.68 18.26
CA ARG A 24 -8.56 -1.54 17.83
C ARG A 24 -9.48 -2.55 18.51
N ASP A 25 -9.10 -3.82 18.51
CA ASP A 25 -9.97 -4.92 18.93
C ASP A 25 -9.86 -5.17 20.45
N GLN A 26 -8.68 -4.97 21.04
CA GLN A 26 -8.45 -5.20 22.48
C GLN A 26 -8.47 -3.91 23.31
N GLY A 27 -8.65 -2.74 22.68
CA GLY A 27 -8.78 -1.45 23.36
C GLY A 27 -7.51 -0.99 24.09
N LEU A 28 -6.34 -1.52 23.71
CA LEU A 28 -5.08 -1.17 24.36
C LEU A 28 -4.76 0.32 24.15
N PRO A 29 -4.43 1.06 25.23
CA PRO A 29 -4.13 2.47 25.11
C PRO A 29 -2.84 2.67 24.30
N LEU A 30 -2.89 3.59 23.34
CA LEU A 30 -1.77 3.95 22.46
C LEU A 30 -0.49 4.38 23.23
N VAL A 31 -0.66 4.83 24.48
CA VAL A 31 0.44 5.17 25.41
C VAL A 31 1.28 3.94 25.75
N THR A 32 0.70 2.74 25.79
CA THR A 32 1.43 1.48 26.00
C THR A 32 2.35 1.17 24.82
N CYS A 33 1.98 1.60 23.61
CA CYS A 33 2.83 1.46 22.41
C CYS A 33 3.97 2.49 22.33
N ARG A 34 4.10 3.40 23.32
CA ARG A 34 5.18 4.39 23.38
C ARG A 34 6.57 3.73 23.52
N SER A 35 6.64 2.55 24.15
CA SER A 35 7.86 1.75 24.28
C SER A 35 8.25 1.03 22.98
N MET A 36 7.26 0.71 22.14
CA MET A 36 7.48 -0.07 20.91
C MET A 36 7.88 0.87 19.76
N ASP A 37 7.01 1.80 19.32
CA ASP A 37 7.21 2.47 18.00
C ASP A 37 6.79 3.93 17.89
N GLY A 38 6.48 4.56 19.02
CA GLY A 38 6.03 5.95 19.05
C GLY A 38 4.55 6.07 18.67
N GLU A 39 3.79 6.66 19.57
CA GLU A 39 2.33 6.81 19.52
C GLU A 39 1.79 7.33 18.17
N THR A 40 2.50 8.28 17.55
CA THR A 40 2.14 8.87 16.26
C THR A 40 2.21 7.89 15.09
N VAL A 41 3.14 6.94 15.12
CA VAL A 41 3.30 5.94 14.03
C VAL A 41 2.16 4.94 14.10
N VAL A 42 1.83 4.45 15.29
CA VAL A 42 0.74 3.51 15.51
C VAL A 42 -0.61 4.13 15.12
N ARG A 43 -0.86 5.40 15.49
CA ARG A 43 -2.07 6.11 15.03
C ARG A 43 -2.19 6.16 13.51
N ARG A 44 -1.08 6.32 12.79
CA ARG A 44 -1.09 6.32 11.32
C ARG A 44 -1.44 4.95 10.76
N TRP A 45 -0.95 3.86 11.36
CA TRP A 45 -1.30 2.50 10.94
C TRP A 45 -2.77 2.18 11.18
N VAL A 46 -3.32 2.58 12.33
CA VAL A 46 -4.75 2.41 12.63
C VAL A 46 -5.60 3.16 11.60
N LYS A 47 -5.29 4.44 11.35
CA LYS A 47 -6.00 5.23 10.33
C LYS A 47 -5.91 4.62 8.94
N GLN A 48 -4.71 4.14 8.56
CA GLN A 48 -4.51 3.46 7.28
C GLN A 48 -5.39 2.21 7.19
N PHE A 49 -5.41 1.37 8.22
CA PHE A 49 -6.21 0.17 8.27
C PHE A 49 -7.71 0.45 8.18
N GLU A 50 -8.22 1.49 8.87
CA GLU A 50 -9.62 1.93 8.76
C GLU A 50 -9.97 2.42 7.35
N THR A 51 -9.04 3.10 6.69
CA THR A 51 -9.21 3.57 5.29
C THR A 51 -9.26 2.38 4.33
N GLU A 52 -8.39 1.38 4.53
CA GLU A 52 -8.41 0.16 3.72
C GLU A 52 -9.68 -0.69 3.97
N LEU A 53 -10.19 -0.72 5.20
CA LEU A 53 -11.47 -1.38 5.51
C LEU A 53 -12.67 -0.70 4.86
N SER A 54 -12.61 0.61 4.62
CA SER A 54 -13.65 1.34 3.86
C SER A 54 -13.48 1.21 2.34
N GLY A 55 -12.56 0.36 1.89
CA GLY A 55 -12.28 0.11 0.47
C GLY A 55 -11.49 1.22 -0.22
N GLN A 56 -10.93 2.17 0.55
CA GLN A 56 -10.10 3.24 0.02
C GLN A 56 -8.62 2.87 0.11
N PRO A 57 -7.79 3.28 -0.87
CA PRO A 57 -6.37 3.00 -0.82
C PRO A 57 -5.69 3.73 0.35
N GLY A 58 -5.08 2.96 1.23
CA GLY A 58 -4.28 3.48 2.35
C GLY A 58 -3.00 4.19 1.90
N ILE A 59 -2.43 5.02 2.79
CA ILE A 59 -1.17 5.71 2.53
C ILE A 59 0.00 4.72 2.58
N GLY A 60 0.55 4.37 1.42
CA GLY A 60 1.79 3.59 1.30
C GLY A 60 1.58 2.14 0.86
N LYS A 61 2.23 1.20 1.55
CA LYS A 61 2.09 -0.24 1.27
C LYS A 61 0.82 -0.76 1.96
N PRO A 62 -0.07 -1.46 1.24
CA PRO A 62 -1.32 -1.96 1.80
C PRO A 62 -1.10 -2.90 3.00
N LEU A 63 -1.85 -2.67 4.07
CA LEU A 63 -1.82 -3.50 5.28
C LEU A 63 -2.71 -4.73 5.12
N THR A 64 -3.91 -4.55 4.59
CA THR A 64 -4.92 -5.59 4.41
C THR A 64 -4.65 -6.44 3.17
N VAL A 65 -4.94 -7.74 3.26
CA VAL A 65 -4.78 -8.69 2.15
C VAL A 65 -5.64 -8.26 0.95
N GLU A 66 -6.83 -7.73 1.20
CA GLU A 66 -7.71 -7.28 0.14
C GLU A 66 -7.12 -6.09 -0.62
N GLN A 67 -6.64 -5.07 0.09
CA GLN A 67 -6.01 -3.93 -0.58
C GLN A 67 -4.68 -4.31 -1.28
N GLN A 68 -3.96 -5.33 -0.79
CA GLN A 68 -2.81 -5.89 -1.51
C GLN A 68 -3.24 -6.52 -2.84
N ARG A 69 -4.32 -7.30 -2.85
CA ARG A 69 -4.87 -7.90 -4.07
C ARG A 69 -5.36 -6.84 -5.04
N ILE A 70 -6.09 -5.83 -4.57
CA ILE A 70 -6.55 -4.71 -5.40
C ILE A 70 -5.36 -4.07 -6.11
N ARG A 71 -4.31 -3.73 -5.36
CA ARG A 71 -3.11 -3.10 -5.93
C ARG A 71 -2.41 -3.99 -6.96
N GLN A 72 -2.32 -5.30 -6.70
CA GLN A 72 -1.76 -6.24 -7.66
C GLN A 72 -2.59 -6.25 -8.95
N ARG A 73 -3.93 -6.32 -8.84
CA ARG A 73 -4.85 -6.31 -9.98
C ARG A 73 -4.77 -5.03 -10.79
N GLU A 74 -4.69 -3.88 -10.14
CA GLU A 74 -4.52 -2.59 -10.82
C GLU A 74 -3.21 -2.53 -11.61
N THR A 75 -2.13 -3.07 -11.04
CA THR A 75 -0.82 -3.14 -11.71
C THR A 75 -0.86 -4.05 -12.93
N GLU A 76 -1.46 -5.24 -12.80
CA GLU A 76 -1.67 -6.18 -13.90
C GLU A 76 -2.53 -5.55 -15.00
N ASN A 77 -3.63 -4.87 -14.64
CA ASN A 77 -4.52 -4.22 -15.61
C ASN A 77 -3.82 -3.09 -16.36
N TRP A 78 -3.02 -2.29 -15.64
CA TRP A 78 -2.24 -1.23 -16.25
C TRP A 78 -1.23 -1.77 -17.27
N GLN A 79 -0.51 -2.84 -16.92
CA GLN A 79 0.43 -3.50 -17.83
C GLN A 79 -0.28 -4.02 -19.08
N LEU A 80 -1.40 -4.74 -18.90
CA LEU A 80 -2.18 -5.30 -20.01
C LEU A 80 -2.71 -4.21 -20.95
N ARG A 81 -3.14 -3.06 -20.41
CA ARG A 81 -3.58 -1.92 -21.23
C ARG A 81 -2.44 -1.36 -22.04
N MET A 82 -1.27 -1.21 -21.43
CA MET A 82 -0.07 -0.72 -22.12
C MET A 82 0.37 -1.67 -23.24
N ASP A 83 0.36 -2.97 -22.98
CA ASP A 83 0.68 -4.00 -23.97
C ASP A 83 -0.34 -3.98 -25.12
N ASN A 84 -1.62 -3.85 -24.81
CA ASN A 84 -2.68 -3.76 -25.82
C ASN A 84 -2.54 -2.52 -26.70
N ASP A 85 -2.20 -1.37 -26.10
CA ASP A 85 -1.96 -0.13 -26.83
C ASP A 85 -0.72 -0.22 -27.73
N LEU A 86 0.33 -0.90 -27.26
CA LEU A 86 1.52 -1.17 -28.07
C LEU A 86 1.17 -2.09 -29.26
N LEU A 87 0.44 -3.18 -29.01
CA LEU A 87 0.01 -4.10 -30.06
C LEU A 87 -0.88 -3.40 -31.09
N LYS A 88 -1.83 -2.56 -30.67
CA LYS A 88 -2.65 -1.77 -31.58
C LYS A 88 -1.82 -0.85 -32.48
N LYS A 89 -0.80 -0.18 -31.92
CA LYS A 89 0.12 0.67 -32.69
C LYS A 89 0.93 -0.15 -33.70
N ALA A 90 1.45 -1.31 -33.28
CA ALA A 90 2.17 -2.21 -34.16
C ALA A 90 1.27 -2.73 -35.29
N SER A 91 0.06 -3.20 -34.97
CA SER A 91 -0.91 -3.66 -35.97
C SER A 91 -1.28 -2.54 -36.96
N ALA A 92 -1.46 -1.30 -36.50
CA ALA A 92 -1.73 -0.17 -37.38
C ALA A 92 -0.54 0.15 -38.31
N PHE A 93 0.69 -0.01 -37.81
CA PHE A 93 1.91 0.20 -38.59
C PHE A 93 2.09 -0.86 -39.69
N PHE A 94 1.86 -2.14 -39.38
CA PHE A 94 2.06 -3.25 -40.33
C PHE A 94 0.83 -3.57 -41.20
N ALA A 95 -0.35 -3.04 -40.89
CA ALA A 95 -1.57 -3.26 -41.67
C ALA A 95 -1.45 -2.95 -43.19
N PRO A 96 -0.67 -1.94 -43.64
CA PRO A 96 -0.45 -1.69 -45.05
C PRO A 96 0.42 -2.76 -45.77
N GLU A 97 1.32 -3.43 -45.05
CA GLU A 97 2.27 -4.42 -45.61
C GLU A 97 1.69 -5.85 -45.70
N LEU A 98 0.52 -6.09 -45.08
CA LEU A 98 -0.16 -7.38 -45.06
C LEU A 98 -1.22 -7.54 -46.17
N LYS A 99 -1.25 -6.62 -47.15
CA LYS A 99 -2.07 -6.72 -48.37
C LYS A 99 -1.25 -7.24 -49.53
#